data_AF-A0A3C0NF68-F1
#
_entry.id   AF-A0A3C0NF68-F1
#
_cell.length_a   1.000
_cell.length_b   1.000
_cell.length_c   1.000
_cell.angle_alpha   90.00
_cell.angle_beta   90.00
_cell.angle_gamma   90.00
#
_symmetry.space_group_name_H-M   'P 1'
#
loop_
_entity.id
_entity.type
_entity.pdbx_description
1 polymer ?
#
loop_
_entity_poly.entity_id
_entity_poly.type
_entity_poly.pdbx_seq_one_letter_code
_entity_poly.pdbx_strand_id
1 'polypeptide(L)'
;MNSLHRQRWRYRFLGLISCVLMLLLLSFIPVRLAIAYDRTPHPQAILTLGGGVERETFTAQCATTNPSLEIWVSSGLPREKAIAIFKAAGISDARVRLDYRALDTVTNFTTLVADFKSRNIEHLYLITSDFHMPRAKAI
;
A
#
# COMPACT_ATOMS: atom_id res chain seq x y z
N MET A 1 -31.37 -57.96 -6.13
CA MET A 1 -30.65 -57.18 -5.09
C MET A 1 -29.52 -56.27 -5.60
N ASN A 2 -29.11 -56.31 -6.88
CA ASN A 2 -27.92 -55.58 -7.36
C ASN A 2 -28.16 -54.11 -7.83
N SER A 3 -29.40 -53.71 -8.13
CA SER A 3 -29.69 -52.35 -8.65
C SER A 3 -29.67 -51.27 -7.57
N LEU A 4 -30.22 -51.55 -6.38
CA LEU A 4 -30.29 -50.61 -5.25
C LEU A 4 -28.90 -50.25 -4.69
N HIS A 5 -27.98 -51.22 -4.65
CA HIS A 5 -26.60 -50.98 -4.22
C HIS A 5 -25.84 -50.11 -5.24
N ARG A 6 -26.03 -50.36 -6.53
CA ARG A 6 -25.43 -49.55 -7.61
C ARG A 6 -25.99 -48.13 -7.63
N GLN A 7 -27.28 -47.97 -7.36
CA GLN A 7 -27.95 -46.67 -7.27
C GLN A 7 -27.48 -45.85 -6.05
N ARG A 8 -27.37 -46.47 -4.86
CA ARG A 8 -26.79 -45.84 -3.67
C ARG A 8 -25.34 -45.39 -3.88
N TRP A 9 -24.53 -46.19 -4.57
CA TRP A 9 -23.14 -45.85 -4.88
C TRP A 9 -23.04 -44.62 -5.79
N ARG A 10 -23.91 -44.51 -6.81
CA ARG A 10 -23.97 -43.33 -7.69
C ARG A 10 -24.30 -42.04 -6.93
N TYR A 11 -25.29 -42.06 -6.03
CA TYR A 11 -25.62 -40.87 -5.24
C TYR A 11 -24.52 -40.47 -4.25
N ARG A 12 -23.82 -41.44 -3.65
CA ARG A 12 -22.65 -41.15 -2.80
C ARG A 12 -21.52 -40.52 -3.60
N PHE A 13 -21.28 -41.00 -4.82
CA PHE A 13 -20.28 -40.44 -5.72
C PHE A 13 -20.65 -39.02 -6.19
N LEU A 14 -21.91 -38.80 -6.59
CA LEU A 14 -22.41 -37.46 -6.94
C LEU A 14 -22.36 -36.49 -5.76
N GLY A 15 -22.67 -36.96 -4.55
CA GLY A 15 -22.55 -36.17 -3.32
C GLY A 15 -21.10 -35.77 -3.04
N LEU A 16 -20.14 -36.69 -3.21
CA LEU A 16 -18.72 -36.39 -3.09
C LEU A 16 -18.26 -35.34 -4.10
N ILE A 17 -18.64 -35.48 -5.38
CA ILE A 17 -18.31 -34.49 -6.42
C ILE A 17 -18.90 -33.12 -6.06
N SER A 18 -20.16 -33.07 -5.64
CA SER A 18 -20.82 -31.82 -5.24
C SER A 18 -20.12 -31.16 -4.05
N CYS A 19 -19.74 -31.94 -3.02
CA CYS A 19 -18.98 -31.44 -1.88
C CYS A 19 -17.61 -30.89 -2.30
N VAL A 20 -16.87 -31.59 -3.15
CA VAL A 20 -15.57 -31.11 -3.65
C VAL A 20 -15.73 -29.83 -4.46
N LEU A 21 -16.73 -29.76 -5.35
CA LEU A 21 -17.02 -28.57 -6.14
C LEU A 21 -17.39 -27.38 -5.23
N MET A 22 -18.21 -27.62 -4.21
CA MET A 22 -18.58 -26.59 -3.23
C MET A 22 -17.36 -26.08 -2.46
N LEU A 23 -16.45 -26.97 -2.03
CA LEU A 23 -15.20 -26.58 -1.36
C LEU A 23 -14.26 -25.78 -2.27
N LEU A 24 -14.17 -26.13 -3.56
CA LEU A 24 -13.38 -25.36 -4.54
C LEU A 24 -13.96 -23.97 -4.76
N LEU A 25 -15.28 -23.84 -4.88
CA LEU A 25 -15.96 -22.55 -5.04
C LEU A 25 -15.79 -21.66 -3.80
N LEU A 26 -15.92 -22.23 -2.60
CA LEU A 26 -15.74 -21.50 -1.34
C LEU A 26 -14.28 -21.08 -1.09
N SER A 27 -13.31 -21.88 -1.55
CA SER A 27 -11.88 -21.57 -1.38
C SER A 27 -11.32 -20.61 -2.44
N PHE A 28 -12.02 -20.40 -3.56
CA PHE A 28 -11.53 -19.58 -4.67
C PHE A 28 -11.20 -18.13 -4.26
N ILE A 29 -12.12 -17.45 -3.55
CA ILE A 29 -11.92 -16.07 -3.10
C ILE A 29 -10.77 -15.93 -2.09
N PRO A 30 -10.72 -16.70 -0.97
CA PRO A 30 -9.66 -16.55 0.01
C PRO A 30 -8.27 -16.91 -0.55
N VAL A 31 -8.18 -17.91 -1.44
CA VAL A 31 -6.91 -18.24 -2.09
C VAL A 31 -6.43 -17.08 -2.96
N ARG A 32 -7.33 -16.46 -3.76
CA ARG A 32 -6.97 -15.28 -4.56
C ARG A 32 -6.58 -14.09 -3.70
N LEU A 33 -7.27 -13.87 -2.58
CA LEU A 33 -6.91 -12.82 -1.63
C LEU A 33 -5.55 -13.06 -0.97
N ALA A 34 -5.25 -14.30 -0.58
CA ALA A 34 -3.96 -14.66 0.01
C ALA A 34 -2.81 -14.44 -0.99
N ILE A 35 -2.99 -14.87 -2.24
CA ILE A 35 -2.00 -14.63 -3.31
C ILE A 35 -1.85 -13.12 -3.57
N ALA A 36 -2.96 -12.38 -3.62
CA ALA A 36 -2.90 -10.93 -3.84
C ALA A 36 -2.17 -10.22 -2.69
N TYR A 37 -2.42 -10.61 -1.44
CA TYR A 37 -1.76 -10.05 -0.27
C TYR A 37 -0.25 -10.30 -0.30
N ASP A 38 0.18 -11.54 -0.56
CA ASP A 38 1.59 -11.93 -0.66
C ASP A 38 2.31 -11.21 -1.81
N ARG A 39 1.60 -10.96 -2.92
CA ARG A 39 2.14 -10.26 -4.09
C ARG A 39 2.04 -8.74 -4.01
N THR A 40 1.32 -8.20 -3.02
CA THR A 40 1.17 -6.74 -2.88
C THR A 40 2.43 -6.19 -2.22
N PRO A 41 3.14 -5.27 -2.87
CA PRO A 41 4.33 -4.67 -2.28
C PRO A 41 3.97 -3.95 -0.97
N HIS A 42 4.63 -4.35 0.12
CA HIS A 42 4.50 -3.65 1.38
C HIS A 42 5.31 -2.35 1.32
N PRO A 43 4.69 -1.18 1.57
CA PRO A 43 5.43 0.07 1.56
C PRO A 43 6.47 0.07 2.68
N GLN A 44 7.64 0.61 2.38
CA GLN A 44 8.78 0.72 3.31
C GLN A 44 8.96 2.16 3.82
N ALA A 45 8.40 3.14 3.10
CA ALA A 45 8.36 4.53 3.50
C ALA A 45 7.12 5.23 2.91
N ILE A 46 6.76 6.38 3.50
CA ILE A 46 5.75 7.29 2.97
C ILE A 46 6.49 8.39 2.19
N LEU A 47 6.08 8.66 0.96
CA LEU A 47 6.55 9.80 0.17
C LEU A 47 5.38 10.78 -0.05
N THR A 48 5.52 11.99 0.44
CA THR A 48 4.55 13.07 0.27
C THR A 48 5.08 14.09 -0.70
N LEU A 49 4.34 14.33 -1.78
CA LEU A 49 4.69 15.35 -2.75
C LEU A 49 4.11 16.70 -2.36
N GLY A 50 4.92 17.74 -2.50
CA GLY A 50 4.54 19.13 -2.23
C GLY A 50 3.30 19.56 -3.00
N GLY A 51 2.48 20.39 -2.36
CA GLY A 51 1.26 20.94 -2.97
C GLY A 51 0.18 21.40 -2.01
N GLY A 52 0.53 21.76 -0.76
CA GLY A 52 -0.40 22.32 0.22
C GLY A 52 -0.21 21.74 1.62
N VAL A 53 -0.75 22.44 2.62
CA VAL A 53 -0.74 22.04 4.03
C VAL A 53 -1.56 20.78 4.28
N GLU A 54 -2.57 20.56 3.45
CA GLU A 54 -3.53 19.47 3.55
C GLU A 54 -2.82 18.11 3.36
N ARG A 55 -1.84 18.04 2.46
CA ARG A 55 -1.10 16.79 2.20
C ARG A 55 -0.21 16.39 3.35
N GLU A 56 0.49 17.34 3.97
CA GLU A 56 1.31 17.04 5.15
C GLU A 56 0.44 16.72 6.37
N THR A 57 -0.70 17.40 6.52
CA THR A 57 -1.68 17.08 7.56
C THR A 57 -2.21 15.66 7.39
N PHE A 58 -2.61 15.29 6.18
CA PHE A 58 -3.03 13.93 5.86
C PHE A 58 -1.89 12.92 6.05
N THR A 59 -0.66 13.28 5.68
CA THR A 59 0.53 12.43 5.89
C THR A 59 0.74 12.15 7.36
N ALA A 60 0.61 13.16 8.22
CA ALA A 60 0.74 13.00 9.65
C ALA A 60 -0.33 12.03 10.20
N GLN A 61 -1.58 12.18 9.77
CA GLN A 61 -2.66 11.24 10.13
C GLN A 61 -2.36 9.81 9.65
N CYS A 62 -1.96 9.65 8.38
CA CYS A 62 -1.61 8.35 7.80
C CYS A 62 -0.45 7.68 8.52
N ALA A 63 0.55 8.45 8.96
CA ALA A 63 1.70 7.93 9.67
C ALA A 63 1.40 7.46 11.11
N THR A 64 0.26 7.86 11.70
CA THR A 64 -0.18 7.32 13.00
C THR A 64 -0.61 5.86 12.91
N THR A 65 -1.24 5.46 11.79
CA THR A 65 -1.62 4.06 11.54
C THR A 65 -0.49 3.23 10.94
N ASN A 66 0.60 3.89 10.52
CA ASN A 66 1.81 3.27 9.96
C ASN A 66 3.07 3.69 10.75
N PRO A 67 3.20 3.31 12.03
CA PRO A 67 4.24 3.84 12.91
C PRO A 67 5.67 3.43 12.55
N SER A 68 5.84 2.38 11.74
CA SER A 68 7.16 1.88 11.28
C SER A 68 7.70 2.60 10.05
N LEU A 69 6.85 3.28 9.26
CA LEU A 69 7.28 3.87 8.00
C LEU A 69 7.99 5.22 8.24
N GLU A 70 9.17 5.41 7.65
CA GLU A 70 9.80 6.74 7.57
C GLU A 70 8.99 7.63 6.62
N ILE A 71 8.96 8.93 6.89
CA ILE A 71 8.23 9.92 6.10
C ILE A 71 9.23 10.76 5.33
N TRP A 72 9.03 10.86 4.02
CA TRP A 72 9.80 11.68 3.11
C TRP A 72 8.87 12.71 2.48
N VAL A 73 9.22 13.99 2.55
CA VAL A 73 8.44 15.07 1.96
C VAL A 73 9.29 15.75 0.90
N SER A 74 8.83 15.75 -0.35
CA SER A 74 9.49 16.44 -1.46
C SER A 74 8.82 17.78 -1.73
N SER A 75 9.56 18.88 -1.58
CA SER A 75 9.12 20.26 -1.84
C SER A 75 7.82 20.66 -1.14
N GLY A 76 7.65 20.17 0.09
CA GLY A 76 6.51 20.48 0.97
C GLY A 76 6.57 21.89 1.58
N LEU A 77 5.90 22.07 2.71
CA LEU A 77 5.94 23.30 3.48
C LEU A 77 7.37 23.58 4.00
N PRO A 78 7.67 24.85 4.34
CA PRO A 78 8.90 25.19 5.05
C PRO A 78 9.06 24.34 6.32
N ARG A 79 10.30 23.95 6.63
CA ARG A 79 10.65 22.98 7.68
C ARG A 79 9.90 23.22 8.99
N GLU A 80 9.87 24.45 9.46
CA GLU A 80 9.23 24.81 10.73
C GLU A 80 7.73 24.44 10.75
N LYS A 81 7.02 24.71 9.65
CA LYS A 81 5.60 24.40 9.51
C LYS A 81 5.36 22.89 9.36
N ALA A 82 6.16 22.23 8.52
CA ALA A 82 6.04 20.78 8.32
C ALA A 82 6.27 20.01 9.63
N ILE A 83 7.35 20.33 10.35
CA ILE A 83 7.67 19.70 11.63
C ILE A 83 6.59 19.98 12.69
N ALA A 84 6.03 21.20 12.73
CA ALA A 84 4.93 21.50 13.64
C ALA A 84 3.71 20.58 13.41
N ILE A 85 3.36 20.30 12.15
CA ILE A 85 2.26 19.40 11.79
C ILE A 85 2.55 17.97 12.27
N PHE A 86 3.73 17.43 11.95
CA PHE A 86 4.08 16.06 12.35
C PHE A 86 4.19 15.91 13.88
N LYS A 87 4.78 16.90 14.56
CA LYS A 87 4.88 16.91 16.01
C LYS A 87 3.51 17.00 16.69
N ALA A 88 2.58 17.77 16.14
CA ALA A 88 1.20 17.84 16.64
C ALA A 88 0.48 16.47 16.55
N ALA A 89 0.86 15.63 15.59
CA ALA A 89 0.39 14.24 15.48
C ALA A 89 1.21 13.23 16.31
N GLY A 90 2.13 13.68 17.16
CA GLY A 90 2.98 12.82 17.99
C GLY A 90 4.10 12.11 17.23
N ILE A 91 4.44 12.55 16.02
CA ILE A 91 5.50 11.96 15.21
C ILE A 91 6.83 12.63 15.55
N SER A 92 7.84 11.81 15.85
CA SER A 92 9.21 12.28 16.09
C SER A 92 9.83 12.86 14.83
N ASP A 93 10.54 13.99 14.97
CA ASP A 93 11.36 14.60 13.92
C ASP A 93 12.33 13.61 13.26
N ALA A 94 12.80 12.59 14.00
CA ALA A 94 13.71 11.57 13.46
C ALA A 94 13.08 10.69 12.37
N ARG A 95 11.75 10.57 12.36
CA ARG A 95 10.99 9.85 11.32
C ARG A 95 10.74 10.69 10.07
N VAL A 96 11.00 11.99 10.11
CA VAL A 96 10.64 12.93 9.03
C VAL A 96 11.89 13.39 8.29
N ARG A 97 11.92 13.16 6.98
CA ARG A 97 12.95 13.62 6.04
C ARG A 97 12.32 14.63 5.11
N LEU A 98 12.81 15.86 5.14
CA LEU A 98 12.33 16.93 4.27
C LEU A 98 13.38 17.15 3.17
N ASP A 99 12.97 16.98 1.92
CA ASP A 99 13.77 17.23 0.73
C ASP A 99 13.24 18.45 -0.02
N TYR A 100 14.13 19.40 -0.30
CA TYR A 100 13.80 20.65 -1.00
C TYR A 100 14.58 20.81 -2.30
N ARG A 101 15.20 19.72 -2.81
CA ARG A 101 15.98 19.73 -4.06
C ARG A 101 15.10 19.78 -5.32
N ALA A 102 13.84 19.36 -5.23
CA ALA A 102 12.96 19.26 -6.39
C ALA A 102 12.43 20.63 -6.84
N LEU A 103 12.45 20.85 -8.16
CA LEU A 103 12.06 22.12 -8.81
C LEU A 103 10.74 22.00 -9.59
N ASP A 104 10.33 20.78 -9.91
CA ASP A 104 9.17 20.48 -10.75
C ASP A 104 8.55 19.12 -10.37
N THR A 105 7.53 18.70 -11.12
CA THR A 105 6.82 17.44 -10.84
C THR A 105 7.61 16.17 -11.14
N VAL A 106 8.64 16.22 -11.98
CA VAL A 106 9.50 15.04 -12.27
C VAL A 106 10.57 14.92 -11.18
N THR A 107 11.23 16.03 -10.88
CA THR A 107 12.27 16.10 -9.84
C THR A 107 11.73 15.77 -8.45
N ASN A 108 10.44 16.01 -8.19
CA ASN A 108 9.77 15.55 -6.97
C ASN A 108 9.88 14.04 -6.71
N PHE A 109 10.13 13.24 -7.75
CA PHE A 109 10.41 11.81 -7.63
C PHE A 109 11.90 11.53 -7.74
N THR A 110 12.56 12.14 -8.73
CA THR A 110 13.90 11.71 -9.14
C THR A 110 15.02 12.15 -8.20
N THR A 111 14.87 13.25 -7.45
CA THR A 111 15.90 13.69 -6.48
C THR A 111 16.12 12.67 -5.37
N LEU A 112 15.08 11.94 -4.97
CA LEU A 112 15.09 10.96 -3.89
C LEU A 112 15.45 9.53 -4.33
N VAL A 113 15.52 9.25 -5.64
CA VAL A 113 15.79 7.89 -6.15
C VAL A 113 17.12 7.34 -5.61
N ALA A 114 18.17 8.16 -5.57
CA ALA A 114 19.47 7.75 -5.05
C ALA A 114 19.40 7.45 -3.54
N ASP A 115 18.68 8.28 -2.78
CA ASP A 115 18.48 8.10 -1.34
C ASP A 115 17.73 6.80 -1.05
N PHE A 116 16.65 6.52 -1.78
CA PHE A 116 15.88 5.29 -1.64
C PHE A 116 16.67 4.04 -2.00
N LYS A 117 17.42 4.06 -3.12
CA LYS A 117 18.30 2.94 -3.49
C LYS A 117 19.34 2.64 -2.42
N SER A 118 19.98 3.67 -1.86
CA SER A 118 20.98 3.49 -0.79
C SER A 118 20.41 2.85 0.48
N ARG A 119 19.09 2.97 0.69
CA ARG A 119 18.36 2.45 1.85
C ARG A 119 17.59 1.17 1.54
N ASN A 120 17.72 0.62 0.33
CA ASN A 120 16.94 -0.53 -0.16
C ASN A 120 15.42 -0.30 -0.03
N ILE A 121 14.96 0.92 -0.28
CA ILE A 121 13.54 1.27 -0.36
C ILE A 121 13.09 1.11 -1.82
N GLU A 122 12.22 0.14 -2.06
CA GLU A 122 11.70 -0.23 -3.38
C GLU A 122 10.20 0.06 -3.51
N HIS A 123 9.49 0.13 -2.38
CA HIS A 123 8.05 0.32 -2.33
C HIS A 123 7.68 1.50 -1.43
N LEU A 124 6.94 2.45 -1.99
CA LEU A 124 6.55 3.69 -1.32
C LEU A 124 5.04 3.77 -1.20
N TYR A 125 4.58 4.29 -0.06
CA TYR A 125 3.24 4.83 0.06
C TYR A 125 3.26 6.27 -0.43
N LEU A 126 2.73 6.52 -1.63
CA LEU A 126 2.74 7.86 -2.22
C LEU A 126 1.51 8.68 -1.78
N ILE A 127 1.73 9.91 -1.33
CA ILE A 127 0.70 10.90 -1.00
C ILE A 127 0.81 12.08 -1.96
N THR A 128 -0.25 12.29 -2.75
CA THR A 128 -0.42 13.42 -3.67
C THR A 128 -1.92 13.71 -3.84
N SER A 129 -2.29 14.79 -4.54
CA SER A 129 -3.71 15.04 -4.84
C SER A 129 -4.21 14.19 -6.00
N ASP A 130 -5.52 13.97 -6.05
CA ASP A 130 -6.19 13.25 -7.14
C ASP A 130 -5.84 13.83 -8.51
N PHE A 131 -5.75 15.16 -8.61
CA PHE A 131 -5.36 15.86 -9.82
C PHE A 131 -3.96 15.47 -10.33
N HIS A 132 -3.01 15.19 -9.43
CA HIS A 132 -1.65 14.80 -9.80
C HIS A 132 -1.41 13.29 -9.85
N MET A 133 -2.36 12.47 -9.39
CA MET A 133 -2.23 11.02 -9.37
C MET A 133 -1.95 10.40 -10.75
N PRO A 134 -2.57 10.85 -11.87
CA PRO A 134 -2.24 10.30 -13.19
C PRO A 134 -0.79 10.54 -13.60
N ARG A 135 -0.24 11.73 -13.30
CA ARG A 135 1.17 12.05 -13.57
C ARG A 135 2.10 11.22 -12.69
N ALA A 136 1.75 11.10 -11.41
CA ALA A 136 2.53 10.32 -10.44
C ALA A 136 2.64 8.83 -10.81
N LYS A 137 1.64 8.27 -11.49
CA LYS A 137 1.67 6.88 -11.97
C LYS A 137 2.52 6.68 -13.24
N ALA A 138 2.75 7.75 -14.00
CA ALA A 138 3.47 7.69 -15.26
C ALA A 138 4.99 7.89 -15.10
N ILE A 139 5.41 8.45 -13.96
CA ILE A 139 6.81 8.63 -13.56
C ILE A 139 7.25 7.37 -12.80
#